data_AF-A0A7G5ILT2-F1
#
_entry.id   AF-A0A7G5ILT2-F1
#
_cell.length_a   1.000
_cell.length_b   1.000
_cell.length_c   1.000
_cell.angle_alpha   90.00
_cell.angle_beta   90.00
_cell.angle_gamma   90.00
#
_symmetry.space_group_name_H-M   'P 1'
#
loop_
_entity.id
_entity.type
_entity.pdbx_description
1 polymer ?
#
loop_
_entity_poly.entity_id
_entity_poly.type
_entity_poly.pdbx_seq_one_letter_code
_entity_poly.pdbx_strand_id
1 'polypeptide(L)'
;MFESEADFIRADWPLLCGGAINLFWSPVVLARAQQALVALGYEVAEVSCGSQPPSFEVQISRALKWLEQFGYEPWSGNLNALNDALQHYPFGPSRRAALVFTGFHHLVGSDPNLARVILDIIECSARDHLLESKLLIALVQTDDPHFSCSDIGCRAAKWNDAELINTNRGL
;
A
#
# COMPACT_ATOMS: atom_id res chain seq x y z
N MET A 1 6.62 15.60 -11.11
CA MET A 1 5.36 16.37 -10.94
C MET A 1 4.52 16.14 -12.20
N PHE A 2 3.20 16.34 -12.15
CA PHE A 2 2.30 16.15 -13.31
C PHE A 2 2.28 17.44 -14.11
N GLU A 3 2.87 17.45 -15.30
CA GLU A 3 3.16 18.69 -16.06
C GLU A 3 2.53 18.68 -17.46
N SER A 4 2.04 17.53 -17.92
CA SER A 4 1.51 17.34 -19.27
C SER A 4 0.22 16.51 -19.28
N GLU A 5 -0.56 16.59 -20.38
CA GLU A 5 -1.71 15.71 -20.61
C GLU A 5 -1.34 14.22 -20.56
N ALA A 6 -0.12 13.88 -20.98
CA ALA A 6 0.40 12.53 -20.92
C ALA A 6 0.53 12.00 -19.48
N ASP A 7 0.61 12.87 -18.48
CA ASP A 7 0.68 12.45 -17.08
C ASP A 7 -0.66 11.95 -16.53
N PHE A 8 -1.78 12.43 -17.08
CA PHE A 8 -3.13 12.05 -16.67
C PHE A 8 -3.60 10.71 -17.26
N ILE A 9 -2.88 10.20 -18.26
CA ILE A 9 -3.13 8.88 -18.88
C ILE A 9 -2.21 7.78 -18.35
N ARG A 10 -1.32 8.10 -17.41
CA ARG A 10 -0.43 7.11 -16.80
C ARG A 10 -1.23 6.15 -15.92
N ALA A 11 -0.76 4.91 -15.84
CA ALA A 11 -1.41 3.86 -15.06
C ALA A 11 -1.49 4.17 -13.54
N ASP A 12 -0.62 5.03 -13.01
CA ASP A 12 -0.63 5.45 -11.61
C ASP A 12 -1.59 6.60 -11.30
N TRP A 13 -2.05 7.34 -12.32
CA TRP A 13 -2.99 8.45 -12.14
C TRP A 13 -4.29 8.06 -11.43
N PRO A 14 -5.04 7.03 -11.87
CA PRO A 14 -6.27 6.63 -11.18
C PRO A 14 -6.01 6.18 -9.74
N LEU A 15 -4.88 5.51 -9.50
CA LEU A 15 -4.48 5.03 -8.18
C LEU A 15 -4.22 6.20 -7.21
N LEU A 16 -3.64 7.30 -7.69
CA LEU A 16 -3.33 8.47 -6.86
C LEU A 16 -4.57 9.33 -6.56
N CYS A 17 -5.56 9.33 -7.45
CA CYS A 17 -6.81 10.08 -7.25
C CYS A 17 -7.65 9.51 -6.07
N GLY A 18 -7.55 8.20 -5.83
CA GLY A 18 -8.28 7.49 -4.78
C GLY A 18 -7.76 7.76 -3.36
N GLY A 19 -6.51 8.19 -3.22
CA GLY A 19 -5.74 8.09 -1.98
C GLY A 19 -4.51 7.20 -2.21
N ALA A 20 -3.70 6.96 -1.19
CA ALA A 20 -2.58 6.04 -1.31
C ALA A 20 -3.08 4.58 -1.32
N ILE A 21 -4.13 4.28 -0.56
CA ILE A 21 -4.66 2.92 -0.42
C ILE A 21 -5.61 2.54 -1.56
N ASN A 22 -5.23 1.51 -2.32
CA ASN A 22 -6.00 0.97 -3.44
C ASN A 22 -6.29 -0.52 -3.21
N LEU A 23 -7.58 -0.91 -3.19
CA LEU A 23 -8.01 -2.29 -2.94
C LEU A 23 -8.06 -3.12 -4.23
N PHE A 24 -7.66 -4.39 -4.10
CA PHE A 24 -7.66 -5.38 -5.17
C PHE A 24 -8.30 -6.68 -4.69
N TRP A 25 -9.15 -7.24 -5.54
CA TRP A 25 -9.79 -8.53 -5.32
C TRP A 25 -8.98 -9.60 -6.03
N SER A 26 -8.83 -9.44 -7.34
CA SER A 26 -8.13 -10.36 -8.21
C SER A 26 -6.61 -10.22 -8.11
N PRO A 27 -5.88 -11.31 -7.80
CA PRO A 27 -4.42 -11.34 -7.89
C PRO A 27 -3.90 -11.00 -9.30
N VAL A 28 -4.68 -11.30 -10.35
CA VAL A 28 -4.32 -11.02 -11.74
C VAL A 28 -4.38 -9.52 -12.03
N VAL A 29 -5.41 -8.83 -11.52
CA VAL A 29 -5.53 -7.36 -11.67
C VAL A 29 -4.43 -6.67 -10.87
N LEU A 30 -4.16 -7.13 -9.65
CA LEU A 30 -3.03 -6.67 -8.85
C LEU A 30 -1.70 -6.80 -9.60
N ALA A 31 -1.40 -7.98 -10.16
CA ALA A 31 -0.14 -8.23 -10.85
C ALA A 31 0.05 -7.29 -12.06
N ARG A 32 -1.03 -7.00 -12.81
CA ARG A 32 -0.99 -6.02 -13.91
C ARG A 32 -0.71 -4.60 -13.42
N ALA A 33 -1.34 -4.20 -12.32
CA ALA A 33 -1.09 -2.88 -11.71
C ALA A 33 0.37 -2.75 -11.25
N GLN A 34 0.92 -3.78 -10.60
CA GLN A 34 2.33 -3.80 -10.20
C GLN A 34 3.27 -3.65 -11.41
N GLN A 35 3.05 -4.42 -12.47
CA GLN A 35 3.85 -4.34 -13.70
C GLN A 35 3.81 -2.94 -14.33
N ALA A 36 2.63 -2.31 -14.34
CA ALA A 36 2.47 -0.95 -14.83
C ALA A 36 3.22 0.08 -13.96
N LEU A 37 3.20 -0.07 -12.64
CA LEU A 37 3.97 0.78 -11.72
C LEU A 37 5.49 0.60 -11.91
N VAL A 38 5.97 -0.64 -12.05
CA VAL A 38 7.39 -0.91 -12.35
C VAL A 38 7.81 -0.24 -13.65
N ALA A 39 6.98 -0.30 -14.70
CA ALA A 39 7.26 0.37 -15.97
C ALA A 39 7.32 1.91 -15.84
N LEU A 40 6.65 2.48 -14.83
CA LEU A 40 6.69 3.89 -14.47
C LEU A 40 7.84 4.24 -13.50
N GLY A 41 8.70 3.28 -13.18
CA GLY A 41 9.87 3.45 -12.32
C GLY A 41 9.56 3.39 -10.82
N TYR A 42 8.42 2.82 -10.41
CA TYR A 42 8.16 2.57 -9.00
C TYR A 42 9.01 1.42 -8.49
N GLU A 43 9.57 1.59 -7.30
CA GLU A 43 10.14 0.50 -6.53
C GLU A 43 9.03 -0.22 -5.76
N VAL A 44 8.84 -1.50 -6.06
CA VAL A 44 7.75 -2.30 -5.48
C VAL A 44 8.30 -3.15 -4.33
N ALA A 45 7.70 -3.03 -3.15
CA ALA A 45 7.96 -3.89 -2.00
C ALA A 45 6.70 -4.70 -1.69
N GLU A 46 6.84 -6.03 -1.57
CA GLU A 46 5.73 -6.94 -1.32
C GLU A 46 5.74 -7.48 0.11
N VAL A 47 4.56 -7.56 0.71
CA VAL A 47 4.31 -8.07 2.05
C VAL A 47 3.11 -9.00 2.02
N SER A 48 3.32 -10.27 2.35
CA SER A 48 2.24 -11.24 2.55
C SER A 48 1.71 -11.15 3.98
N CYS A 49 0.40 -10.93 4.13
CA CYS A 49 -0.29 -10.89 5.43
C CYS A 49 -0.71 -12.28 5.91
N GLY A 50 -0.39 -13.34 5.16
CA GLY A 50 -0.70 -14.72 5.53
C GLY A 50 0.16 -15.24 6.68
N SER A 51 -0.17 -16.45 7.15
CA SER A 51 0.52 -17.10 8.27
C SER A 51 1.82 -17.83 7.87
N GLN A 52 2.20 -17.79 6.60
CA GLN A 52 3.40 -18.48 6.11
C GLN A 52 4.66 -17.66 6.46
N PRO A 53 5.75 -18.30 6.91
CA PRO A 53 7.02 -17.62 7.13
C PRO A 53 7.60 -17.03 5.82
N PRO A 54 8.31 -15.89 5.89
CA PRO A 54 8.54 -15.05 7.08
C PRO A 54 7.27 -14.34 7.55
N SER A 55 7.12 -14.06 8.85
CA SER A 55 5.92 -13.41 9.38
C SER A 55 5.73 -12.00 8.81
N PHE A 56 4.52 -11.45 8.94
CA PHE A 56 4.19 -10.09 8.52
C PHE A 56 5.19 -9.06 9.06
N GLU A 57 5.53 -9.16 10.35
CA GLU A 57 6.46 -8.25 11.02
C GLU A 57 7.85 -8.28 10.37
N VAL A 58 8.35 -9.46 10.02
CA VAL A 58 9.64 -9.60 9.32
C VAL A 58 9.56 -9.03 7.91
N GLN A 59 8.48 -9.30 7.18
CA GLN A 59 8.31 -8.82 5.81
C GLN A 59 8.20 -7.30 5.75
N ILE A 60 7.35 -6.69 6.58
CA ILE A 60 7.20 -5.23 6.63
C ILE A 60 8.49 -4.55 7.09
N SER A 61 9.23 -5.17 8.02
CA SER A 61 10.53 -4.65 8.45
C SER A 61 11.54 -4.59 7.30
N ARG A 62 11.59 -5.63 6.48
CA ARG A 62 12.46 -5.67 5.29
C ARG A 62 12.02 -4.64 4.25
N ALA A 63 10.72 -4.54 3.98
CA ALA A 63 10.16 -3.57 3.04
C ALA A 63 10.51 -2.13 3.44
N LEU A 64 10.53 -1.85 4.74
CA LEU A 64 10.84 -0.53 5.29
C LEU A 64 12.32 -0.33 5.62
N LYS A 65 13.22 -1.28 5.34
CA LYS A 65 14.66 -1.20 5.73
C LYS A 65 14.83 -0.89 7.22
N TRP A 66 14.12 -1.65 8.05
CA TRP A 66 13.97 -1.36 9.47
C TRP A 66 15.30 -1.39 10.25
N LEU A 67 16.18 -2.35 9.94
CA LEU A 67 17.49 -2.46 10.57
C LEU A 67 18.33 -1.21 10.30
N GLU A 68 18.29 -0.67 9.09
CA GLU A 68 18.99 0.55 8.72
C GLU A 68 18.39 1.80 9.40
N GLN A 69 17.07 1.85 9.56
CA GLN A 69 16.39 2.98 10.20
C GLN A 69 16.56 3.00 11.72
N PHE A 70 16.50 1.84 12.38
CA PHE A 70 16.39 1.75 13.85
C PHE A 70 17.46 0.90 14.54
N GLY A 71 18.28 0.16 13.79
CA GLY A 71 19.36 -0.66 14.36
C GLY A 71 18.90 -1.98 15.02
N TYR A 72 17.63 -2.36 14.87
CA TYR A 72 17.08 -3.64 15.32
C TYR A 72 16.09 -4.18 14.28
N GLU A 73 15.75 -5.47 14.34
CA GLU A 73 14.67 -6.07 13.55
C GLU A 73 14.21 -7.38 14.22
N PRO A 74 12.97 -7.85 13.98
CA PRO A 74 11.90 -7.18 13.24
C PRO A 74 11.16 -6.13 14.09
N TRP A 75 10.29 -5.36 13.43
CA TRP A 75 9.24 -4.56 14.05
C TRP A 75 8.44 -5.40 15.06
N SER A 76 8.17 -4.82 16.22
CA SER A 76 7.55 -5.52 17.36
C SER A 76 6.05 -5.26 17.53
N GLY A 77 5.40 -4.65 16.55
CA GLY A 77 3.99 -4.24 16.64
C GLY A 77 3.75 -2.81 17.17
N ASN A 78 4.82 -2.07 17.50
CA ASN A 78 4.68 -0.67 17.93
C ASN A 78 4.27 0.24 16.76
N LEU A 79 3.02 0.71 16.78
CA LEU A 79 2.43 1.54 15.73
C LEU A 79 3.09 2.92 15.59
N ASN A 80 3.63 3.49 16.67
CA ASN A 80 4.38 4.76 16.60
C ASN A 80 5.67 4.55 15.82
N ALA A 81 6.40 3.46 16.09
CA ALA A 81 7.61 3.14 15.33
C ALA A 81 7.31 2.85 13.86
N LEU A 82 6.16 2.22 13.55
CA LEU A 82 5.73 2.01 12.16
C LEU A 82 5.42 3.33 11.46
N ASN A 83 4.78 4.27 12.17
CA ASN A 83 4.55 5.62 11.67
C ASN A 83 5.87 6.35 11.36
N ASP A 84 6.84 6.31 12.28
CA ASP A 84 8.16 6.90 12.06
C ASP A 84 8.88 6.26 10.85
N ALA A 85 8.78 4.93 10.71
CA ALA A 85 9.37 4.19 9.60
C ALA A 85 8.78 4.59 8.24
N LEU A 86 7.47 4.84 8.19
CA LEU A 86 6.76 5.26 6.98
C LEU A 86 6.99 6.74 6.65
N GLN A 87 7.19 7.61 7.65
CA GLN A 87 7.64 8.99 7.45
C GLN A 87 9.03 9.07 6.79
N HIS A 88 9.89 8.09 7.04
CA HIS A 88 11.21 7.96 6.43
C HIS A 88 11.29 6.82 5.41
N TYR A 89 10.19 6.54 4.71
CA TYR A 89 10.11 5.45 3.73
C TYR A 89 11.32 5.42 2.78
N PRO A 90 11.92 4.24 2.52
CA PRO A 90 13.19 4.11 1.81
C PRO A 90 13.06 4.23 0.28
N PHE A 91 12.63 5.40 -0.20
CA PHE A 91 12.58 5.68 -1.64
C PHE A 91 13.96 5.62 -2.29
N GLY A 92 14.04 4.98 -3.44
CA GLY A 92 15.19 5.05 -4.32
C GLY A 92 15.14 6.23 -5.31
N PRO A 93 15.97 6.18 -6.36
CA PRO A 93 16.27 7.35 -7.19
C PRO A 93 15.06 7.98 -7.90
N SER A 94 14.07 7.16 -8.26
CA SER A 94 12.84 7.64 -8.93
C SER A 94 11.91 8.41 -8.01
N ARG A 95 12.09 8.31 -6.68
CA ARG A 95 11.21 8.86 -5.64
C ARG A 95 9.77 8.34 -5.75
N ARG A 96 9.58 7.15 -6.34
CA ARG A 96 8.30 6.50 -6.53
C ARG A 96 8.37 5.10 -5.93
N ALA A 97 7.43 4.78 -5.05
CA ALA A 97 7.39 3.49 -4.37
C ALA A 97 5.96 2.94 -4.28
N ALA A 98 5.86 1.63 -4.36
CA ALA A 98 4.61 0.91 -4.16
C ALA A 98 4.78 -0.15 -3.07
N LEU A 99 3.90 -0.13 -2.07
CA LEU A 99 3.85 -1.14 -1.03
C LEU A 99 2.66 -2.07 -1.29
N VAL A 100 2.94 -3.34 -1.51
CA VAL A 100 1.93 -4.32 -1.90
C VAL A 100 1.64 -5.25 -0.73
N PHE A 101 0.38 -5.33 -0.34
CA PHE A 101 -0.11 -6.29 0.65
C PHE A 101 -0.93 -7.37 -0.05
N THR A 102 -0.64 -8.64 0.22
CA THR A 102 -1.43 -9.78 -0.29
C THR A 102 -2.04 -10.56 0.86
N GLY A 103 -3.24 -11.10 0.64
CA GLY A 103 -3.96 -11.83 1.70
C GLY A 103 -4.33 -10.95 2.90
N PHE A 104 -4.64 -9.67 2.67
CA PHE A 104 -4.86 -8.70 3.76
C PHE A 104 -6.01 -9.08 4.71
N HIS A 105 -6.98 -9.87 4.24
CA HIS A 105 -8.05 -10.45 5.06
C HIS A 105 -7.53 -11.26 6.26
N HIS A 106 -6.33 -11.86 6.18
CA HIS A 106 -5.72 -12.55 7.32
C HIS A 106 -5.35 -11.58 8.45
N LEU A 107 -4.80 -10.41 8.11
CA LEU A 107 -4.46 -9.38 9.10
C LEU A 107 -5.74 -8.79 9.71
N VAL A 108 -6.75 -8.53 8.88
CA VAL A 108 -8.07 -8.07 9.33
C VAL A 108 -8.73 -9.10 10.25
N GLY A 109 -8.66 -10.39 9.92
CA GLY A 109 -9.23 -11.46 10.74
C GLY A 109 -8.53 -11.65 12.09
N SER A 110 -7.24 -11.33 12.17
CA SER A 110 -6.46 -11.39 13.41
C SER A 110 -6.70 -10.17 14.30
N ASP A 111 -6.61 -8.97 13.74
CA ASP A 111 -6.86 -7.71 14.45
C ASP A 111 -7.35 -6.64 13.46
N PRO A 112 -8.68 -6.42 13.37
CA PRO A 112 -9.25 -5.42 12.48
C PRO A 112 -8.78 -3.99 12.77
N ASN A 113 -8.53 -3.67 14.04
CA ASN A 113 -8.11 -2.32 14.41
C ASN A 113 -6.66 -2.08 14.01
N LEU A 114 -5.77 -3.06 14.22
CA LEU A 114 -4.39 -3.01 13.73
C LEU A 114 -4.35 -2.83 12.21
N ALA A 115 -5.12 -3.65 11.47
CA ALA A 115 -5.20 -3.57 10.03
C ALA A 115 -5.62 -2.17 9.55
N ARG A 116 -6.66 -1.59 10.16
CA ARG A 116 -7.11 -0.23 9.88
C ARG A 116 -6.03 0.82 10.17
N VAL A 117 -5.39 0.75 11.34
CA VAL A 117 -4.36 1.73 11.73
C VAL A 117 -3.14 1.66 10.80
N ILE A 118 -2.73 0.48 10.35
CA ILE A 118 -1.65 0.34 9.37
C ILE A 118 -2.00 1.08 8.07
N LEU A 119 -3.21 0.89 7.54
CA LEU A 119 -3.66 1.60 6.33
C LEU A 119 -3.75 3.11 6.54
N ASP A 120 -4.20 3.55 7.71
CA ASP A 120 -4.29 4.97 8.09
C ASP A 120 -2.90 5.63 8.14
N ILE A 121 -1.92 4.97 8.78
CA ILE A 121 -0.53 5.45 8.84
C ILE A 121 0.07 5.59 7.44
N ILE A 122 -0.14 4.60 6.56
CA ILE A 122 0.36 4.63 5.19
C ILE A 122 -0.29 5.78 4.41
N GLU A 123 -1.62 5.95 4.52
CA GLU A 123 -2.36 7.04 3.85
C GLU A 123 -1.86 8.42 4.30
N CYS A 124 -1.63 8.61 5.61
CA CYS A 124 -1.10 9.85 6.15
C CYS A 124 0.34 10.11 5.68
N SER A 125 1.22 9.10 5.78
CA SER A 125 2.63 9.23 5.36
C SER A 125 2.75 9.50 3.86
N ALA A 126 1.96 8.83 3.03
CA ALA A 126 1.95 9.05 1.59
C ALA A 126 1.58 10.49 1.22
N ARG A 127 0.66 11.12 1.96
CA ARG A 127 0.30 12.53 1.79
C ARG A 127 1.46 13.46 2.15
N ASP A 128 2.15 13.20 3.24
CA ASP A 128 3.29 14.00 3.67
C ASP A 128 4.44 13.91 2.64
N HIS A 129 4.67 12.72 2.07
CA HIS A 129 5.65 12.50 1.00
C HIS A 129 5.40 13.35 -0.26
N LEU A 130 4.15 13.73 -0.55
CA LEU A 130 3.83 14.61 -1.67
C LEU A 130 4.48 16.00 -1.53
N LEU A 131 4.66 16.49 -0.29
CA LEU A 131 5.35 17.77 -0.03
C LEU A 131 6.81 17.74 -0.50
N GLU A 132 7.40 16.56 -0.56
CA GLU A 132 8.75 16.33 -1.04
C GLU A 132 8.82 15.84 -2.49
N SER A 133 7.69 15.85 -3.23
CA SER A 133 7.59 15.27 -4.58
C SER A 133 7.94 13.76 -4.64
N LYS A 134 7.66 13.02 -3.56
CA LYS A 134 7.73 11.56 -3.50
C LYS A 134 6.33 10.97 -3.66
N LEU A 135 6.21 9.84 -4.36
CA LEU A 135 4.92 9.15 -4.59
C LEU A 135 4.94 7.78 -3.92
N LEU A 136 4.10 7.58 -2.90
CA LEU A 136 3.86 6.29 -2.26
C LEU A 136 2.44 5.82 -2.57
N ILE A 137 2.31 4.62 -3.13
CA ILE A 137 1.04 3.95 -3.39
C ILE A 137 1.01 2.64 -2.61
N ALA A 138 -0.12 2.30 -2.01
CA ALA A 138 -0.33 0.98 -1.42
C ALA A 138 -1.36 0.19 -2.24
N LEU A 139 -0.98 -1.01 -2.67
CA LEU A 139 -1.87 -1.95 -3.34
C LEU A 139 -2.24 -3.06 -2.35
N VAL A 140 -3.51 -3.12 -1.94
CA VAL A 140 -3.97 -4.02 -0.88
C VAL A 140 -4.89 -5.06 -1.49
N GLN A 141 -4.41 -6.29 -1.60
CA GLN A 141 -5.21 -7.42 -2.07
C GLN A 141 -5.85 -8.19 -0.92
N THR A 142 -7.12 -8.52 -1.07
CA THR A 142 -7.93 -9.25 -0.09
C THR A 142 -8.86 -10.26 -0.76
N ASP A 143 -9.08 -11.41 -0.10
CA ASP A 143 -10.03 -12.45 -0.52
C ASP A 143 -11.40 -12.25 0.16
N ASP A 144 -11.66 -11.05 0.69
CA ASP A 144 -13.00 -10.57 1.04
C ASP A 144 -13.47 -9.49 0.05
N PRO A 145 -14.43 -9.79 -0.86
CA PRO A 145 -14.91 -8.84 -1.87
C PRO A 145 -15.84 -7.75 -1.28
N HIS A 146 -16.25 -7.91 -0.02
CA HIS A 146 -17.03 -6.93 0.74
C HIS A 146 -16.15 -6.07 1.65
N PHE A 147 -14.84 -6.30 1.67
CA PHE A 147 -13.93 -5.54 2.50
C PHE A 147 -14.09 -4.04 2.24
N SER A 148 -14.21 -3.29 3.34
CA SER A 148 -14.27 -1.85 3.32
C SER A 148 -13.49 -1.32 4.50
N CYS A 149 -12.79 -0.22 4.29
CA CYS A 149 -12.03 0.45 5.34
C CYS A 149 -12.32 1.95 5.24
N SER A 150 -13.13 2.46 6.17
CA SER A 150 -13.36 3.89 6.34
C SER A 150 -12.34 4.49 7.31
N ASP A 151 -12.31 5.82 7.36
CA ASP A 151 -11.56 6.58 8.36
C ASP A 151 -10.04 6.34 8.28
N ILE A 152 -9.53 6.18 7.06
CA ILE A 152 -8.10 6.20 6.75
C ILE A 152 -7.74 7.55 6.15
N GLY A 153 -6.97 8.37 6.87
CA GLY A 153 -6.59 9.72 6.46
C GLY A 153 -7.79 10.61 6.14
N CYS A 154 -8.91 10.43 6.85
CA CYS A 154 -10.22 11.08 6.61
C CYS A 154 -10.90 10.68 5.27
N ARG A 155 -10.55 9.52 4.71
CA ARG A 155 -11.14 8.96 3.48
C ARG A 155 -11.48 7.48 3.67
N ALA A 156 -12.13 6.89 2.67
CA ALA A 156 -12.35 5.45 2.60
C ALA A 156 -11.44 4.85 1.52
N ALA A 157 -10.91 3.65 1.80
CA ALA A 157 -10.18 2.87 0.81
C ALA A 157 -11.09 2.57 -0.38
N LYS A 158 -10.56 2.70 -1.60
CA LYS A 158 -11.32 2.46 -2.82
C LYS A 158 -10.82 1.22 -3.54
N TRP A 159 -11.75 0.46 -4.09
CA TRP A 159 -11.44 -0.54 -5.11
C TRP A 159 -10.86 0.13 -6.34
N ASN A 160 -9.86 -0.49 -6.94
CA ASN A 160 -9.31 -0.05 -8.22
C ASN A 160 -10.40 0.03 -9.29
N ASP A 161 -10.16 0.85 -10.32
CA ASP A 161 -11.16 1.15 -11.36
C ASP A 161 -11.72 -0.10 -12.06
N ALA A 162 -10.91 -1.14 -12.24
CA ALA A 162 -11.35 -2.38 -12.88
C ALA A 162 -12.30 -3.20 -11.98
N GLU A 163 -12.21 -3.05 -10.66
CA GLU A 163 -12.95 -3.83 -9.67
C GLU A 163 -13.92 -2.98 -8.83
N LEU A 164 -14.17 -1.74 -9.25
CA LEU A 164 -15.05 -0.80 -8.53
C LEU A 164 -16.51 -1.30 -8.50
N ILE A 165 -16.98 -1.87 -9.62
CA ILE A 165 -18.35 -2.38 -9.77
C ILE A 165 -18.45 -3.78 -9.15
N ASN A 166 -19.48 -4.02 -8.33
CA ASN A 166 -19.74 -5.28 -7.62
C ASN A 166 -19.64 -6.52 -8.52
N THR A 167 -20.21 -6.46 -9.73
CA THR A 167 -20.20 -7.57 -10.70
C THR A 167 -18.77 -8.01 -11.06
N ASN A 168 -17.80 -7.09 -11.08
CA ASN A 168 -16.41 -7.42 -11.38
C ASN A 168 -15.69 -8.11 -10.21
N ARG A 169 -16.29 -8.09 -9.01
CA ARG A 169 -15.85 -8.85 -7.83
C ARG A 169 -16.68 -10.12 -7.60
N GLY A 170 -17.58 -10.46 -8.53
CA GLY A 170 -18.48 -11.62 -8.41
C GLY A 170 -19.65 -11.41 -7.46
N LEU A 171 -20.03 -10.15 -7.20
CA LEU A 171 -21.15 -9.73 -6.34
C LEU A 171 -22.36 -9.21 -7.13
#